data_AF-A0A6C0F7P7-F1
#
_entry.id   AF-A0A6C0F7P7-F1
#
_cell.length_a   1.000
_cell.length_b   1.000
_cell.length_c   1.000
_cell.angle_alpha   90.00
_cell.angle_beta   90.00
_cell.angle_gamma   90.00
#
_symmetry.space_group_name_H-M   'P 1'
#
loop_
_entity.id
_entity.type
_entity.pdbx_description
1 polymer ?
#
loop_
_entity_poly.entity_id
_entity_poly.type
_entity_poly.pdbx_seq_one_letter_code
_entity_poly.pdbx_strand_id
1 'polypeptide(L)'
;MSASAYSTQNDLLLKNLMDFYKDEKMLKRMLSIITGESRISLRIVDWFATNYAKKYYTLYEYTDDVGLCRRFKVYIDYKLKLKAYSKKRFDPFCRWERISIPYIEDKCIETTIGQLNFFKWALENRVVDYIETNYDVIEKDMNTRNSTSRRKEESGVEVVTNTVSSNSKTRKKREELSVSATKSIKKEEVEIVVNFN
;
A
#
# COMPACT_ATOMS: atom_id res chain seq x y z
N MET A 1 36.32 2.23 10.82
CA MET A 1 35.35 1.19 11.22
C MET A 1 34.19 1.86 11.94
N SER A 2 32.98 1.85 11.37
CA SER A 2 31.79 2.46 11.99
C SER A 2 30.55 1.66 11.61
N ALA A 3 30.33 0.52 12.27
CA ALA A 3 29.26 -0.42 11.95
C ALA A 3 28.55 -0.98 13.20
N SER A 4 28.39 -0.20 14.27
CA SER A 4 27.79 -0.68 15.53
C SER A 4 26.55 0.08 16.01
N ALA A 5 26.14 1.18 15.36
CA ALA A 5 24.91 1.89 15.72
C ALA A 5 23.65 1.38 14.98
N TYR A 6 23.81 0.79 13.79
CA TYR A 6 22.68 0.43 12.91
C TYR A 6 21.91 -0.83 13.35
N SER A 7 22.50 -1.73 14.15
CA SER A 7 21.79 -2.94 14.59
C SER A 7 20.66 -2.57 15.56
N THR A 8 20.95 -1.73 16.55
CA THR A 8 19.99 -1.42 17.63
C THR A 8 18.62 -0.90 17.16
N GLN A 9 18.58 -0.07 16.11
CA GLN A 9 17.32 0.45 15.57
C GLN A 9 16.52 -0.63 14.83
N ASN A 10 17.18 -1.44 14.01
CA ASN A 10 16.49 -2.53 13.30
C ASN A 10 16.07 -3.62 14.27
N ASP A 11 16.89 -3.91 15.29
CA ASP A 11 16.60 -4.87 16.34
C ASP A 11 15.39 -4.43 17.17
N LEU A 12 15.33 -3.16 17.56
CA LEU A 12 14.16 -2.60 18.26
C LEU A 12 12.90 -2.63 17.40
N LEU A 13 13.02 -2.27 16.13
CA LEU A 13 11.91 -2.30 15.18
C LEU A 13 11.41 -3.73 14.97
N LEU A 14 12.32 -4.68 14.81
CA LEU A 14 12.00 -6.09 14.67
C LEU A 14 11.33 -6.63 15.93
N LYS A 15 11.82 -6.28 17.12
CA LYS A 15 11.18 -6.66 18.39
C LYS A 15 9.73 -6.19 18.46
N ASN A 16 9.48 -4.92 18.15
CA ASN A 16 8.11 -4.36 18.14
C ASN A 16 7.21 -5.04 17.09
N LEU A 17 7.78 -5.43 15.94
CA LEU A 17 7.05 -6.18 14.92
C LEU A 17 6.73 -7.59 15.41
N MET A 18 7.69 -8.29 16.01
CA MET A 18 7.46 -9.61 16.59
C MET A 18 6.36 -9.55 17.66
N ASP A 19 6.38 -8.53 18.52
CA ASP A 19 5.35 -8.36 19.54
C ASP A 19 3.94 -8.17 18.93
N PHE A 20 3.82 -7.43 17.83
CA PHE A 20 2.56 -7.29 17.10
C PHE A 20 2.08 -8.61 16.46
N TYR A 21 3.00 -9.36 15.87
CA TYR A 21 2.70 -10.62 15.17
C TYR A 21 2.63 -11.85 16.10
N LYS A 22 2.76 -11.67 17.41
CA LYS A 22 2.42 -12.72 18.40
C LYS A 22 0.96 -13.14 18.30
N ASP A 23 0.07 -12.23 17.90
CA ASP A 23 -1.29 -12.61 17.53
C ASP A 23 -1.26 -13.36 16.19
N GLU A 24 -1.45 -14.67 16.26
CA GLU A 24 -1.50 -15.55 15.09
C GLU A 24 -2.51 -15.07 14.04
N LYS A 25 -3.60 -14.40 14.44
CA LYS A 25 -4.62 -13.91 13.50
C LYS A 25 -4.04 -12.86 12.57
N MET A 26 -3.28 -11.90 13.09
CA MET A 26 -2.67 -10.84 12.29
C MET A 26 -1.60 -11.40 11.35
N LEU A 27 -0.80 -12.34 11.84
CA LEU A 27 0.23 -13.00 11.06
C LEU A 27 -0.37 -13.86 9.93
N LYS A 28 -1.37 -14.71 10.23
CA LYS A 28 -2.10 -15.51 9.24
C LYS A 28 -2.77 -14.63 8.18
N ARG A 29 -3.40 -13.54 8.60
CA ARG A 29 -4.07 -12.61 7.68
C ARG A 29 -3.08 -11.95 6.72
N MET A 30 -1.94 -11.47 7.23
CA MET A 30 -0.85 -10.98 6.39
C MET A 30 -0.39 -12.05 5.39
N LEU A 31 -0.16 -13.27 5.86
CA LEU A 31 0.35 -14.35 5.02
C LEU A 31 -0.60 -14.74 3.91
N SER A 32 -1.90 -14.83 4.19
CA SER A 32 -2.92 -15.13 3.17
C SER A 32 -2.88 -14.16 1.99
N ILE A 33 -2.54 -12.89 2.22
CA ILE A 33 -2.41 -11.85 1.18
C ILE A 33 -1.09 -12.00 0.41
N ILE A 34 -0.01 -12.38 1.11
CA ILE A 34 1.31 -12.56 0.51
C ILE A 34 1.37 -13.84 -0.35
N THR A 35 0.80 -14.95 0.13
CA THR A 35 0.76 -16.24 -0.60
C THR A 35 -0.28 -16.24 -1.71
N GLY A 36 -1.24 -15.32 -1.68
CA GLY A 36 -2.30 -15.20 -2.68
C GLY A 36 -3.49 -16.14 -2.44
N GLU A 37 -3.62 -16.68 -1.22
CA GLU A 37 -4.81 -17.44 -0.79
C GLU A 37 -6.02 -16.52 -0.59
N SER A 38 -5.78 -15.26 -0.21
CA SER A 38 -6.82 -14.26 -0.10
C SER A 38 -7.22 -13.69 -1.47
N ARG A 39 -8.50 -13.31 -1.59
CA ARG A 39 -8.99 -12.49 -2.71
C ARG A 39 -8.21 -11.18 -2.83
N ILE A 40 -7.76 -10.63 -1.69
CA ILE A 40 -6.90 -9.46 -1.69
C ILE A 40 -5.47 -9.89 -1.99
N SER A 41 -4.95 -9.39 -3.11
CA SER A 41 -3.54 -9.53 -3.45
C SER A 41 -2.71 -8.37 -2.90
N LEU A 42 -1.41 -8.63 -2.71
CA LEU A 42 -0.42 -7.60 -2.37
C LEU A 42 -0.47 -6.37 -3.30
N ARG A 43 -0.72 -6.60 -4.61
CA ARG A 43 -0.81 -5.54 -5.62
C ARG A 43 -2.00 -4.62 -5.38
N ILE A 44 -3.15 -5.17 -4.97
CA ILE A 44 -4.34 -4.38 -4.68
C ILE A 44 -4.11 -3.49 -3.45
N VAL A 45 -3.46 -4.01 -2.40
CA VAL A 45 -3.17 -3.23 -1.18
C VAL A 45 -2.20 -2.07 -1.49
N ASP A 46 -1.13 -2.34 -2.24
CA ASP A 46 -0.20 -1.31 -2.70
C ASP A 46 -0.90 -0.26 -3.59
N TRP A 47 -1.71 -0.70 -4.56
CA TRP A 47 -2.50 0.18 -5.43
C TRP A 47 -3.43 1.08 -4.62
N PHE A 48 -4.11 0.50 -3.64
CA PHE A 48 -5.04 1.22 -2.78
C PHE A 48 -4.33 2.35 -2.03
N ALA A 49 -3.23 2.04 -1.34
CA ALA A 49 -2.49 3.00 -0.52
C ALA A 49 -1.81 4.09 -1.36
N THR A 50 -1.26 3.74 -2.52
CA THR A 50 -0.43 4.66 -3.33
C THR A 50 -1.21 5.47 -4.35
N ASN A 51 -2.31 4.94 -4.89
CA ASN A 51 -3.02 5.52 -6.03
C ASN A 51 -4.50 5.78 -5.73
N TYR A 52 -5.25 4.75 -5.35
CA TYR A 52 -6.69 4.88 -5.14
C TYR A 52 -6.99 5.91 -4.05
N ALA A 53 -6.40 5.73 -2.86
CA ALA A 53 -6.59 6.64 -1.73
C ALA A 53 -6.14 8.07 -2.02
N LYS A 54 -5.07 8.22 -2.82
CA LYS A 54 -4.58 9.53 -3.29
C LYS A 54 -5.58 10.21 -4.21
N LYS A 55 -6.16 9.47 -5.15
CA LYS A 55 -7.09 9.96 -6.18
C LYS A 55 -8.46 10.29 -5.61
N TYR A 56 -8.95 9.48 -4.67
CA TYR A 56 -10.30 9.63 -4.11
C TYR A 56 -10.32 10.36 -2.76
N TYR A 57 -9.15 10.64 -2.16
CA TYR A 57 -9.03 11.18 -0.81
C TYR A 57 -9.74 10.27 0.21
N THR A 58 -9.43 8.96 0.15
CA THR A 58 -10.10 7.97 0.98
C THR A 58 -9.88 8.24 2.47
N LEU A 59 -10.98 8.38 3.17
CA LEU A 59 -11.08 8.68 4.59
C LEU A 59 -12.21 7.85 5.16
N TYR A 60 -11.97 7.20 6.29
CA TYR A 60 -12.99 6.50 7.05
C TYR A 60 -12.72 6.64 8.54
N GLU A 61 -13.73 6.30 9.32
CA GLU A 61 -13.64 6.22 10.77
C GLU A 61 -13.67 4.75 11.19
N TYR A 62 -12.88 4.41 12.19
CA TYR A 62 -12.90 3.10 12.80
C TYR A 62 -12.67 3.20 14.31
N THR A 63 -13.24 2.27 15.06
CA THR A 63 -13.00 2.14 16.49
C THR A 63 -11.75 1.30 16.69
N ASP A 64 -10.78 1.83 17.44
CA ASP A 64 -9.58 1.07 17.81
C ASP A 64 -9.88 0.06 18.92
N ASP A 65 -8.89 -0.77 19.26
CA ASP A 65 -9.05 -1.82 20.28
C ASP A 65 -9.29 -1.25 21.70
N VAL A 66 -9.09 0.06 21.90
CA VAL A 66 -9.34 0.77 23.16
C VAL A 66 -10.73 1.45 23.16
N GLY A 67 -11.51 1.29 22.10
CA GLY A 67 -12.85 1.85 21.97
C GLY A 67 -12.88 3.30 21.47
N LEU A 68 -11.74 3.87 21.07
CA LEU A 68 -11.66 5.25 20.58
C LEU A 68 -11.98 5.30 19.08
N CYS A 69 -12.92 6.16 18.70
CA CYS A 69 -13.20 6.45 17.29
C CYS A 69 -12.05 7.28 16.69
N ARG A 70 -11.40 6.75 15.65
CA ARG A 70 -10.31 7.41 14.93
C ARG A 70 -10.72 7.71 13.49
N ARG A 71 -10.51 8.96 13.09
CA ARG A 71 -10.63 9.40 11.70
C ARG A 71 -9.31 9.18 10.96
N PHE A 72 -9.30 8.33 9.95
CA PHE A 72 -8.09 7.88 9.28
C PHE A 72 -8.03 8.33 7.81
N LYS A 73 -7.02 9.14 7.49
CA LYS A 73 -6.72 9.63 6.14
C LYS A 73 -5.64 8.78 5.49
N VAL A 74 -6.06 7.74 4.75
CA VAL A 74 -5.19 6.65 4.27
C VAL A 74 -3.91 7.16 3.58
N TYR A 75 -4.06 7.98 2.53
CA TYR A 75 -2.91 8.41 1.72
C TYR A 75 -1.95 9.33 2.51
N ILE A 76 -2.49 10.17 3.40
CA ILE A 76 -1.67 11.08 4.22
C ILE A 76 -0.87 10.27 5.22
N ASP A 77 -1.49 9.34 5.94
CA ASP A 77 -0.81 8.49 6.91
C ASP A 77 0.25 7.61 6.23
N TYR A 78 -0.09 6.98 5.09
CA TYR A 78 0.86 6.23 4.26
C TYR A 78 2.12 7.05 3.93
N LYS A 79 1.93 8.32 3.51
CA LYS A 79 3.05 9.24 3.22
C LYS A 79 3.87 9.58 4.46
N LEU A 80 3.25 9.70 5.63
CA LEU A 80 3.96 9.90 6.90
C LEU A 80 4.78 8.65 7.28
N LYS A 81 4.24 7.44 7.11
CA LYS A 81 4.97 6.18 7.36
C LYS A 81 6.19 6.06 6.44
N LEU A 82 6.06 6.39 5.15
CA LEU A 82 7.20 6.42 4.22
C LEU A 82 8.29 7.41 4.66
N LYS A 83 7.93 8.55 5.25
CA LYS A 83 8.91 9.52 5.80
C LYS A 83 9.58 8.98 7.06
N ALA A 84 8.82 8.38 7.97
CA ALA A 84 9.33 7.86 9.24
C ALA A 84 10.24 6.64 9.05
N TYR A 85 9.84 5.68 8.21
CA TYR A 85 10.54 4.40 8.06
C TYR A 85 11.52 4.37 6.90
N SER A 86 11.46 5.32 5.97
CA SER A 86 12.04 5.26 4.62
C SER A 86 11.36 4.21 3.73
N LYS A 87 11.56 4.30 2.42
CA LYS A 87 11.02 3.33 1.46
C LYS A 87 11.49 1.90 1.74
N LYS A 88 12.73 1.71 2.20
CA LYS A 88 13.31 0.37 2.46
C LYS A 88 12.59 -0.37 3.59
N ARG A 89 12.15 0.33 4.64
CA ARG A 89 11.50 -0.27 5.82
C ARG A 89 9.97 -0.11 5.82
N PHE A 90 9.39 0.26 4.69
CA PHE A 90 7.95 0.34 4.48
C PHE A 90 7.62 -0.02 3.02
N ASP A 91 8.20 -1.12 2.56
CA ASP A 91 8.00 -1.66 1.21
C ASP A 91 7.06 -2.86 1.31
N PRO A 92 5.85 -2.83 0.70
CA PRO A 92 4.98 -4.01 0.65
C PRO A 92 5.65 -5.21 -0.02
N PHE A 93 6.63 -4.97 -0.90
CA PHE A 93 7.31 -6.02 -1.65
C PHE A 93 8.57 -6.50 -0.93
N CYS A 94 8.76 -7.82 -0.87
CA CYS A 94 9.91 -8.50 -0.27
C CYS A 94 11.20 -8.35 -1.13
N ARG A 95 11.66 -7.11 -1.34
CA ARG A 95 12.76 -6.74 -2.26
C ARG A 95 14.11 -6.52 -1.60
N TRP A 96 14.14 -6.33 -0.29
CA TRP A 96 15.33 -5.92 0.45
C TRP A 96 15.99 -7.10 1.17
N GLU A 97 16.76 -6.81 2.21
CA GLU A 97 17.37 -7.80 3.09
C GLU A 97 16.29 -8.66 3.75
N ARG A 98 16.34 -9.95 3.44
CA ARG A 98 15.38 -10.92 3.93
C ARG A 98 15.79 -11.42 5.31
N ILE A 99 14.78 -11.64 6.13
CA ILE A 99 14.87 -12.19 7.48
C ILE A 99 13.97 -13.41 7.56
N SER A 100 14.38 -14.37 8.38
CA SER A 100 13.62 -15.58 8.66
C SER A 100 12.89 -15.41 9.99
N ILE A 101 11.57 -15.56 9.98
CA ILE A 101 10.73 -15.40 11.16
C ILE A 101 9.95 -16.70 11.41
N PRO A 102 9.91 -17.21 12.66
CA PRO A 102 9.14 -18.41 12.99
C PRO A 102 7.63 -18.15 12.83
N TYR A 103 6.91 -19.14 12.28
CA TYR A 103 5.48 -19.04 12.00
C TYR A 103 4.66 -20.06 12.78
N ILE A 104 4.85 -21.35 12.51
CA ILE A 104 4.13 -22.48 13.10
C ILE A 104 5.10 -23.66 13.14
N GLU A 105 5.24 -24.31 14.30
CA GLU A 105 5.86 -25.64 14.50
C GLU A 105 6.85 -26.03 13.38
N ASP A 106 8.06 -25.46 13.47
CA ASP A 106 9.21 -25.66 12.57
C ASP A 106 9.18 -25.00 11.18
N LYS A 107 8.14 -24.25 10.84
CA LYS A 107 8.08 -23.44 9.62
C LYS A 107 8.55 -22.02 9.87
N CYS A 108 9.46 -21.57 9.02
CA CYS A 108 9.90 -20.18 8.97
C CYS A 108 9.39 -19.50 7.70
N ILE A 109 9.12 -18.20 7.80
CA ILE A 109 8.77 -17.35 6.67
C ILE A 109 9.95 -16.47 6.35
N GLU A 110 10.33 -16.45 5.08
CA GLU A 110 11.28 -15.49 4.55
C GLU A 110 10.56 -14.21 4.14
N THR A 111 10.80 -13.11 4.86
CA THR A 111 10.16 -11.81 4.62
C THR A 111 11.15 -10.67 4.86
N THR A 112 10.71 -9.41 4.83
CA THR A 112 11.56 -8.25 5.13
C THR A 112 10.91 -7.39 6.21
N ILE A 113 11.71 -6.63 6.96
CA ILE A 113 11.22 -5.62 7.91
C ILE A 113 10.24 -4.64 7.24
N GLY A 114 10.50 -4.29 5.97
CA GLY A 114 9.63 -3.40 5.21
C GLY A 114 8.24 -3.96 4.96
N GLN A 115 8.16 -5.24 4.59
CA GLN A 115 6.90 -5.93 4.33
C GLN A 115 6.09 -6.07 5.62
N LEU A 116 6.74 -6.45 6.72
CA LEU A 116 6.11 -6.54 8.04
C LEU A 116 5.56 -5.18 8.49
N ASN A 117 6.34 -4.10 8.41
CA ASN A 117 5.86 -2.78 8.81
C ASN A 117 4.69 -2.30 7.96
N PHE A 118 4.74 -2.55 6.65
CA PHE A 118 3.66 -2.18 5.74
C PHE A 118 2.35 -2.88 6.14
N PHE A 119 2.41 -4.19 6.38
CA PHE A 119 1.22 -4.96 6.75
C PHE A 119 0.74 -4.70 8.17
N LYS A 120 1.65 -4.47 9.12
CA LYS A 120 1.30 -3.99 10.47
C LYS A 120 0.45 -2.72 10.37
N TRP A 121 0.93 -1.74 9.61
CA TRP A 121 0.17 -0.52 9.35
C TRP A 121 -1.19 -0.79 8.68
N ALA A 122 -1.22 -1.63 7.65
CA ALA A 122 -2.44 -1.90 6.91
C ALA A 122 -3.51 -2.63 7.76
N LEU A 123 -3.09 -3.52 8.64
CA LEU A 123 -3.98 -4.28 9.53
C LEU A 123 -4.46 -3.41 10.71
N GLU A 124 -3.54 -2.73 11.40
CA GLU A 124 -3.89 -1.88 12.55
C GLU A 124 -4.88 -0.76 12.18
N ASN A 125 -4.72 -0.18 10.99
CA ASN A 125 -5.56 0.92 10.55
C ASN A 125 -6.79 0.48 9.77
N ARG A 126 -7.14 -0.82 9.76
CA ARG A 126 -8.32 -1.35 9.05
C ARG A 126 -8.31 -1.07 7.54
N VAL A 127 -7.12 -0.89 6.96
CA VAL A 127 -6.93 -0.68 5.51
C VAL A 127 -7.36 -1.92 4.74
N VAL A 128 -6.98 -3.10 5.22
CA VAL A 128 -7.37 -4.37 4.59
C VAL A 128 -8.88 -4.55 4.63
N ASP A 129 -9.53 -4.28 5.78
CA ASP A 129 -10.99 -4.37 5.94
C ASP A 129 -11.74 -3.43 4.96
N TYR A 130 -11.25 -2.20 4.81
CA TYR A 130 -11.79 -1.26 3.84
C TYR A 130 -11.69 -1.79 2.40
N ILE A 131 -10.55 -2.39 2.05
CA ILE A 131 -10.33 -2.98 0.73
C ILE A 131 -11.28 -4.17 0.52
N GLU A 132 -11.48 -5.03 1.51
CA GLU A 132 -12.40 -6.18 1.40
C GLU A 132 -13.82 -5.72 1.06
N THR A 133 -14.30 -4.69 1.76
CA THR A 133 -15.64 -4.13 1.58
C THR A 133 -15.80 -3.43 0.22
N ASN A 134 -14.71 -2.88 -0.34
CA ASN A 134 -14.72 -2.09 -1.57
C ASN A 134 -13.91 -2.73 -2.70
N TYR A 135 -13.76 -4.06 -2.67
CA TYR A 135 -12.79 -4.75 -3.52
C TYR A 135 -13.03 -4.49 -5.02
N ASP A 136 -14.27 -4.66 -5.48
CA ASP A 136 -14.62 -4.60 -6.90
C ASP A 136 -14.35 -3.22 -7.51
N VAL A 137 -14.65 -2.14 -6.77
CA VAL A 137 -14.41 -0.76 -7.24
C VAL A 137 -12.92 -0.42 -7.26
N ILE A 138 -12.14 -0.92 -6.31
CA ILE A 138 -10.68 -0.71 -6.27
C ILE A 138 -10.00 -1.51 -7.39
N GLU A 139 -10.38 -2.76 -7.60
CA GLU A 139 -9.84 -3.63 -8.65
C GLU A 139 -10.16 -3.06 -10.04
N LYS A 140 -11.40 -2.61 -10.26
CA LYS A 140 -11.79 -1.96 -11.51
C LYS A 140 -10.99 -0.69 -11.78
N ASP A 141 -10.74 0.15 -10.77
CA ASP A 141 -9.90 1.36 -10.91
C ASP A 141 -8.46 0.99 -11.29
N MET A 142 -7.89 -0.03 -10.64
CA MET A 142 -6.56 -0.56 -10.96
C MET A 142 -6.47 -1.06 -12.42
N ASN A 143 -7.44 -1.88 -12.83
CA ASN A 143 -7.47 -2.47 -14.17
C ASN A 143 -7.67 -1.43 -15.27
N THR A 144 -8.50 -0.41 -15.03
CA THR A 144 -8.74 0.69 -15.96
C THR A 144 -7.46 1.50 -16.21
N ARG A 145 -6.57 1.62 -15.22
CA ARG A 145 -5.32 2.38 -15.35
C ARG A 145 -4.19 1.56 -15.96
N ASN A 146 -4.18 0.25 -15.75
CA ASN A 146 -3.21 -0.65 -16.38
C ASN A 146 -3.46 -0.82 -17.89
N SER A 147 -4.71 -0.68 -18.34
CA SER A 147 -5.11 -0.85 -19.74
C SER A 147 -4.88 0.38 -20.64
N THR A 148 -4.60 1.57 -20.08
CA THR A 148 -4.35 2.79 -20.88
C THR A 148 -3.03 2.80 -21.67
N SER A 149 -2.26 1.71 -21.65
CA SER A 149 -1.03 1.53 -22.46
C SER A 149 -1.27 0.98 -23.87
N ARG A 150 -2.51 0.61 -24.22
CA ARG A 150 -2.86 -0.01 -25.52
C ARG A 150 -4.17 0.53 -26.11
N ARG A 151 -4.31 1.83 -26.33
CA ARG A 151 -5.23 2.28 -27.41
C ARG A 151 -4.50 2.10 -28.74
N LYS A 152 -4.53 0.86 -29.25
CA LYS A 152 -4.52 0.64 -30.69
C LYS A 152 -5.95 1.02 -31.11
N GLU A 153 -6.11 2.17 -31.74
CA GLU A 153 -7.40 2.56 -32.32
C GLU A 153 -7.72 1.54 -33.42
N GLU A 154 -8.56 0.55 -33.09
CA GLU A 154 -9.34 -0.17 -34.08
C GLU A 154 -10.58 0.69 -34.38
N SER A 155 -10.35 1.73 -35.18
CA SER A 155 -11.42 2.45 -35.89
C SER A 155 -11.33 1.99 -37.33
N GLY A 156 -12.21 1.07 -37.73
CA GLY A 156 -12.30 0.60 -39.10
C GLY A 156 -12.61 1.75 -40.05
N VAL A 157 -11.60 2.22 -40.77
CA VAL A 157 -11.70 2.81 -42.11
C VAL A 157 -10.39 2.47 -42.82
N GLU A 158 -10.48 1.66 -43.88
CA GLU A 158 -9.38 1.46 -44.82
C GLU A 158 -9.09 2.79 -45.53
N VAL A 159 -8.02 3.48 -45.11
CA VAL A 159 -7.34 4.42 -45.99
C VAL A 159 -5.87 4.03 -46.03
N VAL A 160 -5.49 3.48 -47.18
CA VAL A 160 -4.12 3.21 -47.57
C VAL A 160 -3.39 4.55 -47.68
N THR A 161 -2.57 4.88 -46.70
CA THR A 161 -1.40 5.76 -46.91
C THR A 161 -0.20 5.19 -46.17
N ASN A 162 0.74 4.66 -46.97
CA ASN A 162 2.09 4.33 -46.56
C ASN A 162 2.74 5.53 -45.86
N THR A 163 2.77 5.51 -44.53
CA THR A 163 3.64 6.41 -43.76
C THR A 163 4.54 5.57 -42.89
N VAL A 164 5.80 5.53 -43.29
CA VAL A 164 6.93 4.87 -42.65
C VAL A 164 7.00 5.31 -41.19
N SER A 165 6.49 4.47 -40.28
CA SER A 165 6.57 4.73 -38.85
C SER A 165 7.97 4.35 -38.38
N SER A 166 8.80 5.38 -38.26
CA SER A 166 10.15 5.32 -37.72
C SER A 166 10.15 4.57 -36.38
N ASN A 167 10.91 3.49 -36.35
CA ASN A 167 11.08 2.60 -35.21
C ASN A 167 12.01 3.22 -34.14
N SER A 168 11.79 4.49 -33.79
CA SER A 168 12.52 5.13 -32.69
C SER A 168 11.81 4.79 -31.39
N LYS A 169 12.26 3.72 -30.73
CA LYS A 169 11.89 3.38 -29.35
C LYS A 169 12.43 4.45 -28.41
N THR A 170 11.82 5.64 -28.41
CA THR A 170 12.07 6.63 -27.37
C THR A 170 11.28 6.19 -26.13
N ARG A 171 12.00 6.08 -25.01
CA ARG A 171 11.42 5.66 -23.72
C ARG A 171 10.35 6.69 -23.33
N LYS A 172 9.08 6.24 -23.20
CA LYS A 172 7.98 7.10 -22.75
C LYS A 172 8.34 7.77 -21.42
N LYS A 173 8.16 9.10 -21.35
CA LYS A 173 8.36 9.89 -20.13
C LYS A 173 7.39 9.41 -19.05
N ARG A 174 7.84 9.33 -17.79
CA ARG A 174 7.06 8.78 -16.68
C ARG A 174 5.88 9.71 -16.37
N GLU A 175 4.66 9.22 -16.57
CA GLU A 175 3.42 9.90 -16.20
C GLU A 175 2.93 9.42 -14.82
N GLU A 176 2.25 10.31 -14.07
CA GLU A 176 1.64 9.92 -12.80
C GLU A 176 0.42 9.02 -13.05
N LEU A 177 0.38 7.86 -12.39
CA LEU A 177 -0.73 6.91 -12.50
C LEU A 177 -2.02 7.47 -11.89
N SER A 178 -1.93 8.36 -10.90
CA SER A 178 -3.07 8.99 -10.22
C SER A 178 -2.85 10.48 -9.98
N VAL A 179 -3.87 11.28 -10.29
CA VAL A 179 -3.94 12.71 -9.95
C VAL A 179 -4.31 12.83 -8.47
N SER A 180 -3.60 13.68 -7.71
CA SER A 180 -3.88 13.88 -6.28
C SER A 180 -5.19 14.64 -6.08
N ALA A 181 -6.09 14.10 -5.26
CA ALA A 181 -7.30 14.80 -4.83
C ALA A 181 -7.00 16.07 -4.03
N THR A 182 -5.79 16.19 -3.47
CA THR A 182 -5.33 17.37 -2.74
C THR A 182 -4.85 18.52 -3.65
N LYS A 183 -4.85 18.32 -4.98
CA LYS A 183 -4.60 19.40 -5.95
C LYS A 183 -5.83 20.31 -6.12
N SER A 184 -6.99 19.94 -5.57
CA SER A 184 -8.17 20.79 -5.42
C SER A 184 -8.43 21.11 -3.95
N ILE A 185 -9.00 22.29 -3.69
CA ILE A 185 -9.42 22.70 -2.34
C ILE A 185 -10.68 21.90 -1.98
N LYS A 186 -10.62 21.08 -0.93
CA LYS A 186 -11.79 20.41 -0.34
C LYS A 186 -12.09 21.04 1.01
N LYS A 187 -13.30 21.57 1.20
CA LYS A 187 -13.79 22.08 2.49
C LYS A 187 -14.31 20.90 3.32
N GLU A 188 -13.77 20.71 4.52
CA GLU A 188 -14.29 19.76 5.51
C GLU A 188 -14.79 20.58 6.71
N GLU A 189 -16.02 20.34 7.16
CA GLU A 189 -16.52 20.86 8.43
C GLU A 189 -16.32 19.77 9.49
N VAL A 190 -15.57 20.11 10.54
CA VAL A 190 -15.20 19.17 11.61
C VAL A 190 -15.41 19.87 12.94
N GLU A 191 -16.18 19.24 13.81
CA GLU A 191 -16.38 19.68 15.19
C GLU A 191 -15.30 19.03 16.07
N ILE A 192 -14.59 19.83 16.85
CA ILE A 192 -13.53 19.38 17.76
C ILE A 192 -13.94 19.76 19.18
N VAL A 193 -14.30 18.76 19.99
CA VAL A 193 -14.59 18.95 21.42
C VAL A 193 -13.34 18.61 22.21
N VAL A 194 -12.76 19.62 22.88
CA VAL A 194 -11.62 19.44 23.79
C VAL A 194 -12.16 19.42 25.21
N ASN A 195 -12.00 18.31 25.91
CA ASN A 195 -12.44 18.14 27.29
C ASN A 195 -11.22 18.09 28.22
N PHE A 196 -11.24 18.88 29.29
CA PHE A 196 -10.21 18.87 30.32
C PHE A 196 -10.85 18.36 31.61
N ASN A 197 -10.41 17.18 32.07
CA ASN A 197 -10.76 16.65 33.40
C ASN A 197 -9.91 17.32 34.48
#